data_AF-A0A521QNS0-F1
#
_entry.id   AF-A0A521QNS0-F1
#
_cell.length_a   1.000
_cell.length_b   1.000
_cell.length_c   1.000
_cell.angle_alpha   90.00
_cell.angle_beta   90.00
_cell.angle_gamma   90.00
#
_symmetry.space_group_name_H-M   'P 1'
#
loop_
_entity.id
_entity.type
_entity.pdbx_description
1 polymer ?
#
loop_
_entity_poly.entity_id
_entity_poly.type
_entity_poly.pdbx_seq_one_letter_code
_entity_poly.pdbx_strand_id
1 'polypeptide(L)'
;MVLWSPAATGSRTCAVSDFLPHPFWNFSLELYGAEGVAEACLDLQDRRGCDVNVLLFCCWLAASGRPTLSADRLRAILKASDAWQADVVKPLRAIRRKLKDGSWAGALPETVEAVRRRVADAELAAEHAEQLELASLHMPLADRAIHRDEPPEKRMRAAVGNLGVYAVCLGVVPDEKDRVAVATLMRATFPALVPVEIADAVGLQADRVT
;
A
#
# COMPACT_ATOMS: atom_id res chain seq x y z
N MET A 1 -6.10 0.34 10.77
CA MET A 1 -7.14 0.76 9.80
C MET A 1 -6.65 2.00 9.07
N VAL A 2 -5.94 1.77 7.97
CA VAL A 2 -5.51 2.81 7.02
C VAL A 2 -6.75 3.24 6.22
N LEU A 3 -6.85 4.51 5.86
CA LEU A 3 -8.09 5.13 5.37
C LEU A 3 -8.41 4.88 3.89
N TRP A 4 -7.69 3.95 3.27
CA TRP A 4 -7.83 3.52 1.87
C TRP A 4 -9.16 2.85 1.51
N SER A 5 -10.09 2.69 2.45
CA SER A 5 -11.41 2.10 2.17
C SER A 5 -12.38 3.22 1.75
N PRO A 6 -12.94 3.18 0.51
CA PRO A 6 -14.06 4.03 0.17
C PRO A 6 -15.21 3.60 1.09
N ALA A 7 -15.73 4.53 1.89
CA ALA A 7 -16.71 4.23 2.93
C ALA A 7 -17.81 3.28 2.43
N ALA A 8 -18.05 2.24 3.23
CA ALA A 8 -19.25 1.42 3.15
C ALA A 8 -20.48 2.30 3.37
N THR A 9 -21.01 2.86 2.28
CA THR A 9 -22.34 3.48 2.23
C THR A 9 -22.91 3.20 0.86
N GLY A 10 -24.02 2.46 0.84
CA GLY A 10 -24.71 2.09 -0.39
C GLY A 10 -25.12 3.31 -1.19
N SER A 11 -24.58 3.42 -2.40
CA SER A 11 -25.19 3.89 -3.65
C SER A 11 -24.06 4.12 -4.64
N ARG A 12 -24.16 3.51 -5.83
CA ARG A 12 -23.18 3.62 -6.92
C ARG A 12 -23.21 5.03 -7.51
N THR A 13 -22.45 5.92 -6.89
CA THR A 13 -21.99 7.17 -7.49
C THR A 13 -20.49 7.20 -7.26
N CYS A 14 -19.69 7.16 -8.33
CA CYS A 14 -18.25 7.35 -8.26
C CYS A 14 -17.98 8.67 -7.54
N ALA A 15 -17.59 8.61 -6.27
CA ALA A 15 -17.03 9.76 -5.60
C ALA A 15 -15.74 10.09 -6.36
N VAL A 16 -15.78 11.18 -7.14
CA VAL A 16 -14.56 11.77 -7.70
C VAL A 16 -13.69 12.10 -6.49
N SER A 17 -12.53 11.47 -6.41
CA SER A 17 -11.57 11.73 -5.34
C SER A 17 -11.22 13.23 -5.36
N ASP A 18 -11.30 13.91 -4.22
CA ASP A 18 -10.90 15.32 -4.07
C ASP A 18 -9.38 15.54 -4.27
N PHE A 19 -8.64 14.47 -4.56
CA PHE A 19 -7.21 14.47 -4.76
C PHE A 19 -6.82 14.60 -6.23
N LEU A 20 -5.67 15.21 -6.48
CA LEU A 20 -5.09 15.28 -7.83
C LEU A 20 -4.93 13.86 -8.39
N PRO A 21 -5.46 13.57 -9.59
CA PRO A 21 -5.36 12.25 -10.18
C PRO A 21 -3.90 11.92 -10.48
N HIS A 22 -3.44 10.77 -10.00
CA HIS A 22 -2.09 10.28 -10.25
C HIS A 22 -2.14 8.78 -10.53
N PRO A 23 -1.40 8.24 -11.52
CA PRO A 23 -1.46 6.82 -11.86
C PRO A 23 -1.17 5.88 -10.69
N PHE A 24 -0.28 6.28 -9.78
CA PHE A 24 0.00 5.51 -8.57
C PHE A 24 -1.18 5.55 -7.58
N TRP A 25 -1.79 6.71 -7.36
CA TRP A 25 -2.92 6.84 -6.45
C TRP A 25 -4.13 6.00 -6.90
N ASN A 26 -4.46 6.10 -8.20
CA ASN A 26 -5.57 5.32 -8.76
C ASN A 26 -5.32 3.82 -8.65
N PHE A 27 -4.08 3.39 -8.95
CA PHE A 27 -3.67 2.00 -8.77
C PHE A 27 -3.80 1.56 -7.30
N SER A 28 -3.35 2.39 -6.35
CA SER A 28 -3.43 2.09 -4.93
C SER A 28 -4.88 1.93 -4.45
N LEU A 29 -5.79 2.78 -4.91
CA LEU A 29 -7.22 2.66 -4.60
C LEU A 29 -7.83 1.36 -5.15
N GLU A 30 -7.53 1.02 -6.41
CA GLU A 30 -8.01 -0.21 -7.04
C GLU A 30 -7.46 -1.46 -6.34
N LEU A 31 -6.14 -1.49 -6.11
CA LEU A 31 -5.48 -2.61 -5.46
C LEU A 31 -5.95 -2.77 -4.01
N TYR A 32 -5.99 -1.70 -3.22
CA TYR A 32 -6.40 -1.78 -1.82
C TYR A 32 -7.89 -2.15 -1.66
N GLY A 33 -8.73 -1.77 -2.63
CA GLY A 33 -10.14 -2.14 -2.67
C GLY A 33 -10.42 -3.58 -3.11
N ALA A 34 -9.39 -4.31 -3.59
CA ALA A 34 -9.54 -5.71 -3.99
C ALA A 34 -9.66 -6.65 -2.79
N GLU A 35 -10.32 -7.80 -3.01
CA GLU A 35 -10.62 -8.78 -1.96
C GLU A 35 -9.34 -9.26 -1.25
N GLY A 36 -9.33 -9.16 0.09
CA GLY A 36 -8.25 -9.63 0.95
C GLY A 36 -7.00 -8.73 0.99
N VAL A 37 -6.89 -7.71 0.13
CA VAL A 37 -5.70 -6.85 0.07
C VAL A 37 -5.59 -5.96 1.31
N ALA A 38 -6.70 -5.35 1.73
CA ALA A 38 -6.72 -4.52 2.93
C ALA A 38 -6.29 -5.32 4.17
N GLU A 39 -6.81 -6.55 4.33
CA GLU A 39 -6.45 -7.46 5.41
C GLU A 39 -4.98 -7.86 5.35
N ALA A 40 -4.46 -8.20 4.16
CA ALA A 40 -3.05 -8.55 3.96
C ALA A 40 -2.10 -7.39 4.30
N CYS A 41 -2.42 -6.18 3.84
CA CYS A 41 -1.66 -4.97 4.16
C CYS A 41 -1.66 -4.67 5.66
N LEU A 42 -2.81 -4.82 6.33
CA LEU A 42 -2.93 -4.60 7.77
C LEU A 42 -2.17 -5.67 8.58
N ASP A 43 -2.20 -6.94 8.18
CA ASP A 43 -1.41 -7.99 8.84
C ASP A 43 0.10 -7.69 8.73
N LEU A 44 0.57 -7.36 7.53
CA LEU A 44 1.98 -7.00 7.32
C LEU A 44 2.38 -5.76 8.12
N GLN A 45 1.53 -4.73 8.15
CA GLN A 45 1.76 -3.54 8.97
C GLN A 45 1.86 -3.89 10.46
N ASP A 46 0.90 -4.66 10.99
CA ASP A 46 0.80 -4.90 12.42
C ASP A 46 1.85 -5.91 12.91
N ARG A 47 2.20 -6.94 12.13
CA ARG A 47 3.21 -7.94 12.51
C ARG A 47 4.64 -7.54 12.18
N ARG A 48 4.86 -6.79 11.09
CA ARG A 48 6.21 -6.49 10.56
C ARG A 48 6.56 -5.00 10.58
N GLY A 49 5.60 -4.12 10.90
CA GLY A 49 5.83 -2.68 10.84
C GLY A 49 5.91 -2.14 9.41
N CYS A 50 5.42 -2.88 8.42
CA CYS A 50 5.39 -2.42 7.03
C CYS A 50 4.55 -1.15 6.88
N ASP A 51 5.00 -0.24 6.01
CA ASP A 51 4.21 0.89 5.55
C ASP A 51 3.36 0.47 4.35
N VAL A 52 2.05 0.70 4.44
CA VAL A 52 1.10 0.33 3.38
C VAL A 52 1.36 1.10 2.08
N ASN A 53 1.76 2.38 2.13
CA ASN A 53 2.10 3.14 0.94
C ASN A 53 3.32 2.57 0.25
N VAL A 54 4.30 2.09 1.01
CA VAL A 54 5.50 1.45 0.45
C VAL A 54 5.16 0.09 -0.15
N LEU A 55 4.29 -0.71 0.48
CA LEU A 55 3.81 -1.98 -0.08
C LEU A 55 3.13 -1.77 -1.43
N LEU A 56 2.20 -0.82 -1.50
CA LEU A 56 1.48 -0.47 -2.73
C LEU A 56 2.42 0.11 -3.79
N PHE A 57 3.40 0.92 -3.38
CA PHE A 57 4.42 1.48 -4.26
C PHE A 57 5.27 0.38 -4.92
N CYS A 58 5.72 -0.61 -4.14
CA CYS A 58 6.47 -1.76 -4.65
C CYS A 58 5.70 -2.53 -5.73
N CYS A 59 4.39 -2.70 -5.53
CA CYS A 59 3.50 -3.35 -6.50
C CYS A 59 3.31 -2.48 -7.75
N TRP A 60 3.03 -1.19 -7.55
CA TRP A 60 2.80 -0.23 -8.64
C TRP A 60 3.99 -0.09 -9.57
N LEU A 61 5.21 -0.02 -9.02
CA LEU A 61 6.43 0.09 -9.83
C LEU A 61 6.51 -1.03 -10.86
N ALA A 62 6.37 -2.27 -10.39
CA ALA A 62 6.46 -3.45 -11.23
C ALA A 62 5.27 -3.57 -12.20
N ALA A 63 4.04 -3.31 -11.74
CA ALA A 63 2.85 -3.30 -12.59
C ALA A 63 2.95 -2.24 -13.72
N SER A 64 3.62 -1.12 -13.44
CA SER A 64 3.92 -0.07 -14.42
C SER A 64 5.07 -0.41 -15.39
N GLY A 65 5.61 -1.64 -15.31
CA GLY A 65 6.73 -2.09 -16.13
C GLY A 65 8.04 -1.45 -15.72
N ARG A 66 8.35 -1.36 -14.42
CA ARG A 66 9.67 -0.92 -13.93
C ARG A 66 10.41 -2.08 -13.27
N PRO A 67 11.75 -2.12 -13.37
CA PRO A 67 12.53 -3.22 -12.81
C PRO A 67 12.53 -3.19 -11.28
N THR A 68 13.01 -4.29 -10.69
CA THR A 68 13.21 -4.39 -9.24
C THR A 68 14.17 -3.32 -8.74
N LEU A 69 13.82 -2.67 -7.63
CA LEU A 69 14.66 -1.70 -6.95
C LEU A 69 15.89 -2.35 -6.31
N SER A 70 17.02 -1.65 -6.32
CA SER A 70 18.12 -1.99 -5.42
C SER A 70 17.79 -1.62 -3.98
N ALA A 71 18.42 -2.31 -3.02
CA ALA A 71 18.23 -2.01 -1.60
C ALA A 71 18.66 -0.58 -1.23
N ASP A 72 19.72 -0.05 -1.85
CA ASP A 72 20.15 1.33 -1.63
C ASP A 72 19.12 2.34 -2.14
N ARG A 73 18.52 2.07 -3.32
CA ARG A 73 17.48 2.95 -3.85
C ARG A 73 16.24 2.93 -2.96
N LEU A 74 15.82 1.74 -2.52
CA LEU A 74 14.67 1.64 -1.63
C LEU A 74 14.93 2.31 -0.28
N ARG A 75 16.13 2.15 0.32
CA ARG A 75 16.50 2.88 1.55
C ARG A 75 16.42 4.40 1.41
N ALA A 76 16.85 4.94 0.27
CA ALA A 76 16.74 6.38 0.02
C ALA A 76 15.27 6.84 -0.04
N ILE A 77 14.39 6.04 -0.66
CA ILE A 77 12.95 6.30 -0.73
C ILE A 77 12.30 6.19 0.66
N LEU A 78 12.65 5.14 1.42
CA LEU A 78 12.15 4.93 2.78
C LEU A 78 12.51 6.08 3.70
N LYS A 79 13.72 6.65 3.59
CA LYS A 79 14.12 7.79 4.42
C LYS A 79 13.18 9.00 4.26
N ALA A 80 12.70 9.26 3.05
CA ALA A 80 11.75 10.35 2.80
C ALA A 80 10.37 10.02 3.39
N SER A 81 9.88 8.81 3.12
CA SER A 81 8.62 8.29 3.68
C SER A 81 8.62 8.29 5.21
N ASP A 82 9.68 7.80 5.85
CA ASP A 82 9.80 7.72 7.31
C ASP A 82 9.68 9.08 7.99
N ALA A 83 10.28 10.13 7.41
CA ALA A 83 10.21 11.49 7.93
C ALA A 83 8.77 12.02 7.86
N TRP A 84 8.12 11.90 6.71
CA TRP A 84 6.72 12.32 6.54
C TRP A 84 5.75 11.53 7.43
N GLN A 85 5.96 10.22 7.53
CA GLN A 85 5.19 9.34 8.39
C GLN A 85 5.32 9.73 9.87
N ALA A 86 6.53 10.04 10.34
CA ALA A 86 6.79 10.44 11.71
C ALA A 86 6.17 11.80 12.07
N ASP A 87 6.29 12.78 11.18
CA ASP A 87 5.92 14.16 11.48
C ASP A 87 4.45 14.49 11.16
N VAL A 88 3.81 13.75 10.25
CA VAL A 88 2.47 14.07 9.75
C VAL A 88 1.48 12.93 9.94
N VAL A 89 1.71 11.77 9.31
CA VAL A 89 0.72 10.68 9.26
C VAL A 89 0.50 10.03 10.63
N LYS A 90 1.57 9.62 11.33
CA LYS A 90 1.48 8.97 12.65
C LYS A 90 0.81 9.88 13.70
N PRO A 91 1.12 11.19 13.80
CA PRO A 91 0.38 12.11 14.67
C PRO A 91 -1.12 12.18 14.37
N LEU A 92 -1.51 12.32 13.09
CA LEU A 92 -2.93 12.34 12.69
C LEU A 92 -3.64 11.03 13.06
N ARG A 93 -3.00 9.90 12.78
CA ARG A 93 -3.50 8.57 13.14
C ARG A 93 -3.66 8.40 14.65
N ALA A 94 -2.71 8.90 15.43
CA ALA A 94 -2.76 8.88 16.89
C ALA A 94 -3.93 9.72 17.43
N ILE A 95 -4.15 10.91 16.87
CA ILE A 95 -5.29 11.77 17.22
C ILE A 95 -6.61 11.05 16.87
N ARG A 96 -6.72 10.49 15.67
CA ARG A 96 -7.92 9.75 15.25
C ARG A 96 -8.24 8.57 16.17
N ARG A 97 -7.23 7.79 16.57
CA ARG A 97 -7.38 6.68 17.53
C ARG A 97 -7.84 7.19 18.90
N LYS A 98 -7.21 8.25 19.43
CA LYS A 98 -7.64 8.88 20.70
C LYS A 98 -9.09 9.35 20.65
N LEU A 99 -9.52 9.95 19.55
CA LEU A 99 -10.92 10.39 19.36
C LEU A 99 -11.90 9.21 19.34
N LYS A 100 -11.50 8.07 18.78
CA LYS A 100 -12.33 6.85 18.72
C LYS A 100 -12.45 6.15 20.09
N ASP A 101 -11.32 6.00 20.79
CA ASP A 101 -11.24 5.14 21.97
C ASP A 101 -11.38 5.94 23.30
N GLY A 102 -11.29 7.27 23.23
CA GLY A 102 -11.38 8.16 24.39
C GLY A 102 -12.80 8.44 24.85
N SER A 103 -12.96 8.69 26.16
CA SER A 103 -14.18 9.24 26.74
C SER A 103 -14.04 10.75 26.92
N TRP A 104 -14.87 11.53 26.24
CA TRP A 104 -14.80 12.99 26.20
C TRP A 104 -15.92 13.62 27.03
N ALA A 105 -15.79 13.54 28.35
CA ALA A 105 -16.77 14.13 29.27
C ALA A 105 -16.93 15.63 29.00
N GLY A 106 -18.14 16.04 28.62
CA GLY A 106 -18.47 17.44 28.27
C GLY A 106 -18.58 17.74 26.78
N ALA A 107 -18.20 16.82 25.90
CA ALA A 107 -18.46 16.93 24.45
C ALA A 107 -19.66 16.06 24.04
N LEU A 108 -20.44 16.52 23.07
CA LEU A 108 -21.49 15.71 22.46
C LEU A 108 -20.87 14.63 21.55
N PRO A 109 -21.37 13.38 21.57
CA PRO A 109 -20.82 12.29 20.74
C PRO A 109 -20.71 12.64 19.25
N GLU A 110 -21.69 13.36 18.71
CA GLU A 110 -21.75 13.75 17.31
C GLU A 110 -20.66 14.77 16.94
N THR A 111 -20.30 15.66 17.88
CA THR A 111 -19.24 16.65 17.63
C THR A 111 -17.87 16.00 17.68
N VAL A 112 -17.65 15.03 18.57
CA VAL A 112 -16.43 14.21 18.60
C VAL A 112 -16.28 13.41 17.31
N GLU A 113 -17.36 12.77 16.84
CA GLU A 113 -17.35 12.03 15.59
C GLU A 113 -17.08 12.94 14.38
N ALA A 114 -17.63 14.16 14.37
CA ALA A 114 -17.36 15.14 13.32
C ALA A 114 -15.87 15.56 13.28
N VAL A 115 -15.23 15.73 14.44
CA VAL A 115 -13.78 15.97 14.51
C VAL A 115 -13.00 14.75 14.03
N ARG A 116 -13.40 13.53 14.47
CA ARG A 116 -12.74 12.28 14.06
C ARG A 116 -12.75 12.09 12.55
N ARG A 117 -13.87 12.43 11.88
CA ARG A 117 -13.98 12.39 10.41
C ARG A 117 -13.02 13.37 9.74
N ARG A 118 -12.97 14.63 10.19
CA ARG A 118 -12.02 15.63 9.64
C ARG A 118 -10.56 15.21 9.82
N VAL A 119 -10.21 14.63 10.95
CA VAL A 119 -8.86 14.09 11.18
C VAL A 119 -8.59 12.89 10.26
N ALA A 120 -9.59 12.06 10.01
CA ALA A 120 -9.47 10.99 9.01
C ALA A 120 -9.22 11.58 7.61
N ASP A 121 -10.01 12.55 7.17
CA ASP A 121 -9.82 13.18 5.85
C ASP A 121 -8.42 13.80 5.72
N ALA A 122 -7.92 14.43 6.78
CA ALA A 122 -6.55 14.96 6.82
C ALA A 122 -5.48 13.86 6.79
N GLU A 123 -5.67 12.74 7.51
CA GLU A 123 -4.78 11.58 7.44
C GLU A 123 -4.75 11.01 6.02
N LEU A 124 -5.90 10.85 5.36
CA LEU A 124 -5.95 10.37 3.97
C LEU A 124 -5.26 11.33 2.99
N ALA A 125 -5.43 12.64 3.17
CA ALA A 125 -4.75 13.65 2.37
C ALA A 125 -3.22 13.62 2.57
N ALA A 126 -2.75 13.36 3.79
CA ALA A 126 -1.32 13.19 4.06
C ALA A 126 -0.75 11.93 3.40
N GLU A 127 -1.50 10.83 3.37
CA GLU A 127 -1.11 9.58 2.69
C GLU A 127 -1.07 9.77 1.17
N HIS A 128 -2.01 10.54 0.59
CA HIS A 128 -1.97 10.92 -0.83
C HIS A 128 -0.71 11.72 -1.17
N ALA A 129 -0.38 12.73 -0.35
CA ALA A 129 0.82 13.54 -0.54
C ALA A 129 2.10 12.68 -0.50
N GLU A 130 2.18 11.73 0.44
CA GLU A 130 3.31 10.79 0.51
C GLU A 130 3.43 9.95 -0.77
N GLN A 131 2.33 9.41 -1.29
CA GLN A 131 2.38 8.64 -2.54
C GLN A 131 2.86 9.47 -3.74
N LEU A 132 2.49 10.75 -3.81
CA LEU A 132 3.02 11.64 -4.83
C LEU A 132 4.52 11.89 -4.67
N GLU A 133 4.99 12.06 -3.43
CA GLU A 133 6.42 12.18 -3.14
C GLU A 133 7.18 10.90 -3.54
N LEU A 134 6.71 9.72 -3.11
CA LEU A 134 7.27 8.42 -3.49
C LEU A 134 7.37 8.24 -5.01
N ALA A 135 6.30 8.61 -5.73
CA ALA A 135 6.28 8.56 -7.18
C ALA A 135 7.29 9.54 -7.81
N SER A 136 7.47 10.73 -7.24
CA SER A 136 8.45 11.72 -7.71
C SER A 136 9.89 11.26 -7.49
N LEU A 137 10.15 10.54 -6.40
CA LEU A 137 11.46 9.96 -6.08
C LEU A 137 11.83 8.80 -6.99
N HIS A 138 10.93 8.31 -7.86
CA HIS A 138 11.22 7.25 -8.79
C HIS A 138 10.87 7.64 -10.23
N MET A 139 11.77 8.40 -10.85
CA MET A 139 11.71 8.78 -12.26
C MET A 139 13.09 8.68 -12.93
N PRO A 140 13.35 7.55 -13.62
CA PRO A 140 13.84 7.66 -14.98
C PRO A 140 12.75 7.23 -15.96
N LEU A 141 12.29 8.15 -16.81
CA LEU A 141 11.32 7.87 -17.87
C LEU A 141 11.83 6.83 -18.89
N ALA A 142 13.15 6.66 -19.00
CA ALA A 142 13.80 5.73 -19.90
C ALA A 142 13.44 4.26 -19.60
N ASP A 143 13.39 3.87 -18.32
CA ASP A 143 13.16 2.48 -17.92
C ASP A 143 11.73 2.03 -18.24
N ARG A 144 10.75 2.95 -18.13
CA ARG A 144 9.35 2.65 -18.43
C ARG A 144 9.11 2.32 -19.92
N ALA A 145 9.91 2.86 -20.83
CA ALA A 145 9.78 2.56 -22.26
C ALA A 145 10.35 1.18 -22.62
N ILE A 146 11.43 0.78 -21.93
CA ILE A 146 12.16 -0.48 -22.18
C ILE A 146 11.34 -1.68 -21.68
N HIS A 147 10.62 -1.51 -20.58
CA HIS A 147 9.99 -2.62 -19.85
C HIS A 147 8.45 -2.62 -19.91
N ARG A 148 7.84 -1.72 -20.70
CA ARG A 148 6.38 -1.61 -20.86
C ARG A 148 5.74 -2.92 -21.33
N ASP A 149 6.42 -3.60 -22.25
CA ASP A 149 5.91 -4.79 -22.94
C ASP A 149 6.40 -6.09 -22.30
N GLU A 150 6.97 -6.02 -21.09
CA GLU A 150 7.35 -7.23 -20.37
C GLU A 150 6.12 -8.05 -19.99
N PRO A 151 6.21 -9.39 -20.13
CA PRO A 151 5.08 -10.26 -19.89
C PRO A 151 4.70 -10.22 -18.39
N PRO A 152 3.42 -10.44 -18.05
CA PRO A 152 2.91 -10.28 -16.68
C PRO A 152 3.69 -11.06 -15.62
N GLU A 153 4.24 -12.23 -15.94
CA GLU A 153 5.03 -13.08 -15.04
C GLU A 153 6.36 -12.40 -14.65
N LYS A 154 6.99 -11.69 -15.60
CA LYS A 154 8.24 -10.98 -15.33
C LYS A 154 8.01 -9.75 -14.46
N ARG A 155 6.94 -9.01 -14.73
CA ARG A 155 6.49 -7.89 -13.88
C ARG A 155 6.09 -8.37 -12.48
N MET A 156 5.37 -9.47 -12.37
CA MET A 156 5.01 -10.08 -11.10
C MET A 156 6.25 -10.48 -10.29
N ARG A 157 7.24 -11.14 -10.92
CA ARG A 157 8.53 -11.44 -10.25
C ARG A 157 9.25 -10.17 -9.82
N ALA A 158 9.19 -9.09 -10.59
CA ALA A 158 9.78 -7.82 -10.19
C ALA A 158 9.07 -7.22 -8.95
N ALA A 159 7.74 -7.36 -8.86
CA ALA A 159 6.95 -6.93 -7.71
C ALA A 159 7.31 -7.73 -6.44
N VAL A 160 7.38 -9.07 -6.55
CA VAL A 160 7.85 -9.93 -5.45
C VAL A 160 9.28 -9.56 -5.06
N GLY A 161 10.15 -9.29 -6.04
CA GLY A 161 11.52 -8.81 -5.80
C GLY A 161 11.56 -7.48 -5.03
N ASN A 162 10.71 -6.50 -5.38
CA ASN A 162 10.59 -5.24 -4.65
C ASN A 162 10.20 -5.46 -3.19
N LEU A 163 9.20 -6.31 -2.95
CA LEU A 163 8.75 -6.64 -1.59
C LEU A 163 9.82 -7.42 -0.80
N GLY A 164 10.59 -8.28 -1.45
CA GLY A 164 11.76 -8.94 -0.85
C GLY A 164 12.86 -7.96 -0.46
N VAL A 165 13.18 -6.99 -1.33
CA VAL A 165 14.11 -5.90 -1.02
C VAL A 165 13.59 -5.03 0.12
N TYR A 166 12.28 -4.81 0.18
CA TYR A 166 11.66 -4.10 1.29
C TYR A 166 11.81 -4.84 2.62
N ALA A 167 11.57 -6.15 2.64
CA ALA A 167 11.81 -6.97 3.83
C ALA A 167 13.28 -6.90 4.29
N VAL A 168 14.25 -6.91 3.36
CA VAL A 168 15.67 -6.69 3.67
C VAL A 168 15.91 -5.32 4.31
N CYS A 169 15.31 -4.25 3.78
CA CYS A 169 15.42 -2.90 4.37
C CYS A 169 14.83 -2.82 5.78
N LEU A 170 13.78 -3.59 6.07
CA LEU A 170 13.18 -3.70 7.40
C LEU A 170 13.97 -4.63 8.34
N GLY A 171 14.96 -5.37 7.84
CA GLY A 171 15.67 -6.40 8.61
C GLY A 171 14.80 -7.61 8.96
N VAL A 172 13.76 -7.88 8.15
CA VAL A 172 12.79 -8.96 8.35
C VAL A 172 13.12 -10.13 7.43
N VAL A 173 13.06 -11.34 7.98
CA VAL A 173 13.07 -12.59 7.20
C VAL A 173 11.61 -13.05 7.05
N PRO A 174 11.04 -13.06 5.82
CA PRO A 174 9.63 -13.41 5.62
C PRO A 174 9.29 -14.85 6.03
N ASP A 175 8.24 -14.99 6.84
CA ASP A 175 7.64 -16.29 7.17
C ASP A 175 6.57 -16.70 6.15
N GLU A 176 5.93 -17.85 6.37
CA GLU A 176 4.87 -18.34 5.49
C GLU A 176 3.65 -17.41 5.44
N LYS A 177 3.28 -16.80 6.57
CA LYS A 177 2.15 -15.87 6.62
C LYS A 177 2.44 -14.60 5.82
N ASP A 178 3.68 -14.10 5.88
CA ASP A 178 4.11 -12.97 5.03
C ASP A 178 3.99 -13.33 3.54
N ARG A 179 4.41 -14.54 3.16
CA ARG A 179 4.28 -15.02 1.77
C ARG A 179 2.83 -15.14 1.31
N VAL A 180 1.93 -15.60 2.18
CA VAL A 180 0.49 -15.66 1.88
C VAL A 180 -0.09 -14.26 1.68
N ALA A 181 0.27 -13.30 2.53
CA ALA A 181 -0.13 -11.90 2.36
C ALA A 181 0.40 -11.31 1.04
N VAL A 182 1.67 -11.57 0.70
CA VAL A 182 2.26 -11.14 -0.58
C VAL A 182 1.57 -11.82 -1.77
N ALA A 183 1.22 -13.11 -1.68
CA ALA A 183 0.47 -13.80 -2.73
C ALA A 183 -0.90 -13.13 -2.98
N THR A 184 -1.59 -12.70 -1.93
CA THR A 184 -2.83 -11.91 -2.04
C THR A 184 -2.62 -10.60 -2.79
N LEU A 185 -1.55 -9.85 -2.49
CA LEU A 185 -1.18 -8.65 -3.25
C LEU A 185 -0.90 -8.96 -4.73
N MET A 186 -0.21 -10.06 -5.02
CA MET A 186 0.13 -10.45 -6.39
C MET A 186 -1.09 -10.88 -7.20
N ARG A 187 -2.04 -11.64 -6.61
CA ARG A 187 -3.29 -12.01 -7.29
C ARG A 187 -4.10 -10.77 -7.68
N ALA A 188 -4.21 -9.81 -6.77
CA ALA A 188 -4.93 -8.57 -7.04
C ALA A 188 -4.20 -7.67 -8.05
N THR A 189 -2.86 -7.63 -8.00
CA THR A 189 -2.04 -6.83 -8.94
C THR A 189 -2.01 -7.44 -10.36
N PHE A 190 -2.01 -8.77 -10.48
CA PHE A 190 -1.87 -9.51 -11.74
C PHE A 190 -2.98 -10.57 -11.91
N PRO A 191 -4.25 -10.16 -12.07
CA PRO A 191 -5.40 -11.07 -12.07
C PRO A 191 -5.44 -12.04 -13.26
N ALA A 192 -4.60 -11.85 -14.27
CA ALA A 192 -4.50 -12.73 -15.43
C ALA A 192 -3.60 -13.96 -15.18
N LEU A 193 -2.77 -13.95 -14.12
CA LEU A 193 -1.87 -15.05 -13.79
C LEU A 193 -2.60 -16.12 -12.98
N VAL A 194 -2.21 -17.39 -13.18
CA VAL A 194 -2.83 -18.49 -12.44
C VAL A 194 -2.23 -18.63 -11.04
N PRO A 195 -2.99 -19.11 -10.03
CA PRO A 195 -2.52 -19.18 -8.63
C PRO A 195 -1.19 -19.91 -8.43
N VAL A 196 -0.90 -20.94 -9.23
CA VAL A 196 0.35 -21.70 -9.15
C VAL A 196 1.58 -20.86 -9.49
N GLU A 197 1.50 -19.98 -10.50
CA GLU A 197 2.62 -19.11 -10.90
C GLU A 197 2.95 -18.09 -9.80
N ILE A 198 1.91 -17.61 -9.12
CA ILE A 198 2.05 -16.70 -7.99
C ILE A 198 2.64 -17.43 -6.78
N ALA A 199 2.15 -18.64 -6.48
CA ALA A 199 2.66 -19.48 -5.40
C ALA A 199 4.16 -19.74 -5.56
N ASP A 200 4.58 -20.17 -6.74
CA ASP A 200 5.97 -20.45 -7.05
C ASP A 200 6.85 -19.20 -6.89
N ALA A 201 6.38 -18.05 -7.37
CA ALA A 201 7.14 -16.81 -7.29
C ALA A 201 7.34 -16.31 -5.85
N VAL A 202 6.37 -16.52 -4.95
CA VAL A 202 6.52 -16.14 -3.55
C VAL A 202 7.17 -17.23 -2.69
N GLY A 203 7.33 -18.46 -3.20
CA GLY A 203 7.88 -19.59 -2.46
C GLY A 203 6.85 -20.31 -1.58
N LEU A 204 5.62 -20.49 -2.09
CA LEU A 204 4.54 -21.27 -1.47
C LEU A 204 4.22 -22.52 -2.29
N GLN A 205 3.62 -23.52 -1.64
CA GLN A 205 2.97 -24.63 -2.34
C GLN A 205 1.64 -24.14 -2.94
N ALA A 206 1.23 -24.69 -4.09
CA ALA A 206 0.08 -24.20 -4.86
C ALA A 206 -1.27 -24.29 -4.11
N ASP A 207 -1.42 -25.25 -3.18
CA ASP A 207 -2.60 -25.45 -2.33
C ASP A 207 -2.73 -24.41 -1.21
N ARG A 208 -1.72 -23.56 -1.00
CA ARG A 208 -1.70 -22.50 0.03
C ARG A 208 -2.06 -21.12 -0.51
N VAL A 209 -2.39 -21.02 -1.80
CA VAL A 209 -2.64 -19.75 -2.51
C VAL A 209 -4.09 -19.63 -3.02
N THR A 210 -4.89 -20.69 -2.88
CA THR A 210 -6.33 -20.70 -3.20
C THR A 210 -7.17 -19.93 -2.20
#